data_AF-A0A1U9ZU97-F1
#
_entry.id   AF-A0A1U9ZU97-F1
#
_cell.length_a   1.000
_cell.length_b   1.000
_cell.length_c   1.000
_cell.angle_alpha   90.00
_cell.angle_beta   90.00
_cell.angle_gamma   90.00
#
_symmetry.space_group_name_H-M   'P 1'
#
loop_
_entity.id
_entity.type
_entity.pdbx_description
1 polymer ?
#
loop_
_entity_poly.entity_id
_entity_poly.type
_entity_poly.pdbx_seq_one_letter_code
_entity_poly.pdbx_strand_id
1 'polypeptide(L)'
;MILGVALGESAPAVVAVRDGAASWPVPRGVARTASRACVAADLGGVRPAAVAAIRVGGPCPEALRPVVEPGVATIVRGGHSVTGRPLAPLDTEAVRRFAATCGLADFAVTATGSPMLADHELEVAAIVAAEVPQARITLSYEFGYPGLREREADAIRNAALGPEAGRIADDVARELPGVPAYFARTGGGLVSAHYFRRFPLTCDRGAAASLARGRAALRERADAASGGGGDAGPGLAEVPDGVAAAYGAALGRPEAHVERIVLARGRAELDRVLRDARDEALTRVVSAGAAPGSAAIDEITVNPLSYLPDGLYRVRVTAGGRPWAG
;
A
#
# COMPACT_ATOMS: atom_id res chain seq x y z
N MET A 1 -4.80 -3.57 -24.35
CA MET A 1 -4.27 -4.87 -23.84
C MET A 1 -3.63 -4.63 -22.48
N ILE A 2 -3.89 -5.50 -21.51
CA ILE A 2 -3.37 -5.40 -20.13
C ILE A 2 -2.39 -6.55 -19.92
N LEU A 3 -1.28 -6.31 -19.22
CA LEU A 3 -0.35 -7.39 -18.84
C LEU A 3 -0.58 -7.79 -17.38
N GLY A 4 -0.68 -9.07 -17.11
CA GLY A 4 -0.43 -9.67 -15.80
C GLY A 4 1.05 -10.03 -15.69
N VAL A 5 1.66 -9.82 -14.53
CA VAL A 5 3.08 -10.07 -14.29
C VAL A 5 3.24 -10.95 -13.05
N ALA A 6 3.87 -12.10 -13.23
CA ALA A 6 4.32 -12.98 -12.17
C ALA A 6 5.84 -12.82 -12.00
N LEU A 7 6.30 -12.65 -10.76
CA LEU A 7 7.73 -12.51 -10.46
C LEU A 7 8.36 -13.91 -10.32
N GLY A 8 9.59 -14.09 -10.80
CA GLY A 8 10.33 -15.36 -10.74
C GLY A 8 11.86 -15.13 -10.76
N GLU A 9 12.65 -16.19 -10.59
CA GLU A 9 14.11 -16.09 -10.36
C GLU A 9 14.95 -15.57 -11.54
N SER A 10 14.43 -15.60 -12.77
CA SER A 10 15.17 -15.15 -13.97
C SER A 10 14.57 -13.92 -14.64
N ALA A 11 13.29 -13.97 -14.99
CA ALA A 11 12.56 -12.86 -15.59
C ALA A 11 11.08 -12.96 -15.20
N PRO A 12 10.37 -11.82 -15.07
CA PRO A 12 8.95 -11.85 -14.79
C PRO A 12 8.20 -12.58 -15.91
N ALA A 13 7.37 -13.57 -15.56
CA ALA A 13 6.48 -14.20 -16.50
C ALA A 13 5.31 -13.26 -16.79
N VAL A 14 5.06 -13.00 -18.08
CA VAL A 14 4.04 -12.05 -18.52
C VAL A 14 2.86 -12.80 -19.13
N VAL A 15 1.67 -12.41 -18.73
CA VAL A 15 0.38 -12.86 -19.25
C VAL A 15 -0.28 -11.67 -19.93
N ALA A 16 -0.68 -11.77 -21.20
CA ALA A 16 -1.41 -10.68 -21.86
C ALA A 16 -2.91 -10.98 -21.81
N VAL A 17 -3.68 -9.98 -21.38
CA VAL A 17 -5.14 -10.01 -21.33
C VAL A 17 -5.70 -9.00 -22.33
N ARG A 18 -6.48 -9.51 -23.29
CA ARG A 18 -7.20 -8.72 -24.29
C ARG A 18 -8.63 -9.21 -24.37
N ASP A 19 -9.60 -8.33 -24.15
CA ASP A 19 -11.03 -8.67 -24.20
C ASP A 19 -11.39 -9.87 -23.29
N GLY A 20 -10.77 -9.92 -22.10
CA GLY A 20 -10.92 -11.03 -21.15
C GLY A 20 -10.14 -12.31 -21.52
N ALA A 21 -9.51 -12.37 -22.68
CA ALA A 21 -8.70 -13.50 -23.10
C ALA A 21 -7.24 -13.38 -22.64
N ALA A 22 -6.81 -14.33 -21.81
CA ALA A 22 -5.40 -14.53 -21.45
C ALA A 22 -4.61 -15.19 -22.59
N SER A 23 -3.35 -14.78 -22.76
CA SER A 23 -2.33 -15.44 -23.58
C SER A 23 -0.99 -15.41 -22.85
N TRP A 24 -0.27 -16.54 -22.85
CA TRP A 24 1.07 -16.68 -22.30
C TRP A 24 1.78 -17.86 -23.00
N PRO A 25 3.11 -17.79 -23.23
CA PRO A 25 4.02 -16.68 -22.96
C PRO A 25 3.82 -15.48 -23.92
N VAL A 26 4.08 -14.27 -23.44
CA VAL A 26 3.95 -13.03 -24.24
C VAL A 26 5.32 -12.60 -24.78
N PRO A 27 5.50 -12.45 -26.11
CA PRO A 27 6.75 -11.91 -26.65
C PRO A 27 7.00 -10.47 -26.16
N ARG A 28 8.25 -10.15 -25.78
CA ARG A 28 8.64 -8.82 -25.26
C ARG A 28 8.24 -7.66 -26.17
N GLY A 29 8.32 -7.82 -27.49
CA GLY A 29 7.90 -6.80 -28.45
C GLY A 29 6.40 -6.50 -28.39
N VAL A 30 5.58 -7.53 -28.19
CA VAL A 30 4.12 -7.40 -28.07
C VAL A 30 3.76 -6.72 -26.75
N ALA A 31 4.45 -7.06 -25.66
CA ALA A 31 4.22 -6.48 -24.34
C ALA A 31 4.31 -4.93 -24.31
N ARG A 32 5.15 -4.33 -25.16
CA ARG A 32 5.31 -2.87 -25.27
C ARG A 32 4.07 -2.12 -25.80
N THR A 33 3.09 -2.84 -26.36
CA THR A 33 1.82 -2.26 -26.83
C THR A 33 0.74 -2.22 -25.75
N ALA A 34 1.06 -2.69 -24.53
CA ALA A 34 0.12 -2.71 -23.43
C ALA A 34 -0.15 -1.32 -22.86
N SER A 35 -1.40 -1.08 -22.44
CA SER A 35 -1.78 0.16 -21.76
C SER A 35 -1.33 0.18 -20.29
N ARG A 36 -1.15 -1.00 -19.68
CA ARG A 36 -0.70 -1.17 -18.30
C ARG A 36 -0.21 -2.60 -18.02
N ALA A 37 0.58 -2.74 -16.95
CA ALA A 37 0.98 -3.99 -16.34
C ALA A 37 0.46 -4.09 -14.90
N CYS A 38 0.01 -5.27 -14.49
CA CYS A 38 -0.54 -5.58 -13.18
C CYS A 38 0.27 -6.73 -12.57
N VAL A 39 0.95 -6.45 -11.47
CA VAL A 39 1.93 -7.33 -10.84
C VAL A 39 1.32 -7.99 -9.61
N ALA A 40 1.40 -9.30 -9.55
CA ALA A 40 1.10 -10.09 -8.38
C ALA A 40 2.41 -10.36 -7.62
N ALA A 41 2.71 -9.53 -6.62
CA ALA A 41 3.89 -9.71 -5.77
C ALA A 41 3.56 -10.59 -4.55
N ASP A 42 4.55 -11.37 -4.13
CA ASP A 42 4.56 -12.08 -2.85
C ASP A 42 5.79 -11.57 -2.07
N LEU A 43 5.54 -10.99 -0.90
CA LEU A 43 6.61 -10.45 -0.04
C LEU A 43 6.88 -11.35 1.18
N GLY A 44 6.13 -12.45 1.35
CA GLY A 44 6.20 -13.27 2.55
C GLY A 44 7.54 -13.99 2.74
N GLY A 45 8.27 -14.25 1.65
CA GLY A 45 9.61 -14.87 1.67
C GLY A 45 10.77 -13.87 1.70
N VAL A 46 10.48 -12.56 1.69
CA VAL A 46 11.50 -11.52 1.59
C VAL A 46 12.26 -11.39 2.91
N ARG A 47 13.58 -11.36 2.84
CA ARG A 47 14.39 -11.01 4.01
C ARG A 47 14.19 -9.53 4.34
N PRO A 48 13.64 -9.17 5.52
CA PRO A 48 13.40 -7.77 5.87
C PRO A 48 14.72 -7.00 5.99
N ALA A 49 14.74 -5.76 5.50
CA ALA A 49 15.85 -4.84 5.74
C ALA A 49 15.89 -4.42 7.22
N ALA A 50 17.09 -4.02 7.67
CA ALA A 50 17.25 -3.46 9.00
C ALA A 50 16.61 -2.07 9.08
N VAL A 51 15.77 -1.84 10.10
CA VAL A 51 14.99 -0.60 10.25
C VAL A 51 15.46 0.22 11.46
N ALA A 52 15.52 1.55 11.30
CA ALA A 52 15.64 2.50 12.38
C ALA A 52 14.24 3.01 12.77
N ALA A 53 13.70 2.52 13.88
CA ALA A 53 12.39 2.95 14.35
C ALA A 53 12.48 4.12 15.35
N ILE A 54 11.71 5.17 15.12
CA ILE A 54 11.59 6.34 16.00
C ILE A 54 10.15 6.45 16.48
N ARG A 55 9.93 6.16 17.77
CA ARG A 55 8.65 6.48 18.42
C ARG A 55 8.73 7.86 19.06
N VAL A 56 7.83 8.77 18.68
CA VAL A 56 7.63 10.04 19.38
C VAL A 56 6.53 9.88 20.43
N GLY A 57 6.87 10.04 21.70
CA GLY A 57 5.91 9.89 22.79
C GLY A 57 6.51 10.04 24.18
N GLY A 58 5.75 9.62 25.18
CA GLY A 58 6.21 9.58 26.58
C GLY A 58 7.08 8.36 26.89
N PRO A 59 7.71 8.33 28.08
CA PRO A 59 8.42 7.16 28.57
C PRO A 59 7.49 5.93 28.58
N CYS A 60 8.06 4.77 28.25
CA CYS A 60 7.33 3.54 28.06
C CYS A 60 8.04 2.38 28.79
N PRO A 61 7.32 1.47 29.47
CA PRO A 61 7.91 0.27 30.04
C PRO A 61 8.68 -0.54 29.00
N GLU A 62 9.70 -1.27 29.44
CA GLU A 62 10.57 -2.05 28.54
C GLU A 62 9.80 -3.02 27.66
N ALA A 63 8.83 -3.74 28.23
CA ALA A 63 7.95 -4.68 27.52
C ALA A 63 7.10 -4.02 26.41
N LEU A 64 6.97 -2.70 26.42
CA LEU A 64 6.18 -1.92 25.46
C LEU A 64 7.05 -1.05 24.54
N ARG A 65 8.36 -1.32 24.47
CA ARG A 65 9.24 -0.68 23.49
C ARG A 65 8.91 -1.13 22.06
N PRO A 66 9.36 -0.38 21.03
CA PRO A 66 9.27 -0.84 19.65
C PRO A 66 10.04 -2.15 19.49
N VAL A 67 9.43 -3.12 18.80
CA VAL A 67 10.06 -4.40 18.47
C VAL A 67 10.51 -4.31 17.02
N VAL A 68 11.82 -4.37 16.80
CA VAL A 68 12.43 -4.20 15.48
C VAL A 68 13.48 -5.28 15.29
N GLU A 69 13.26 -6.18 14.33
CA GLU A 69 14.19 -7.25 14.01
C GLU A 69 14.19 -7.51 12.48
N PRO A 70 15.34 -7.33 11.79
CA PRO A 70 16.56 -6.69 12.25
C PRO A 70 16.40 -5.17 12.38
N GLY A 71 17.18 -4.54 13.27
CA GLY A 71 17.25 -3.08 13.35
C GLY A 71 17.43 -2.54 14.77
N VAL A 72 17.16 -1.25 14.92
CA VAL A 72 17.28 -0.52 16.18
C VAL A 72 16.11 0.41 16.37
N ALA A 73 15.75 0.69 17.63
CA ALA A 73 14.65 1.57 17.96
C ALA A 73 15.02 2.59 19.02
N THR A 74 14.40 3.77 18.94
CA THR A 74 14.46 4.79 19.99
C THR A 74 13.06 5.33 20.30
N ILE A 75 12.91 5.85 21.52
CA ILE A 75 11.73 6.62 21.92
C ILE A 75 12.22 8.03 22.24
N VAL A 76 11.68 9.03 21.56
CA VAL A 76 11.98 10.45 21.76
C VAL A 76 10.78 11.16 22.37
N ARG A 77 11.04 12.19 23.19
CA ARG A 77 9.99 13.00 23.81
C ARG A 77 9.19 13.74 22.74
N GLY A 78 7.88 13.81 22.93
CA GLY A 78 6.96 14.61 22.13
C GLY A 78 5.57 14.01 22.11
N GLY A 79 4.86 14.27 21.01
CA GLY A 79 3.56 13.69 20.68
C GLY A 79 2.40 14.64 20.94
N HIS A 80 1.22 14.24 20.47
CA HIS A 80 -0.03 14.98 20.57
C HIS A 80 -1.10 14.16 21.29
N SER A 81 -2.06 14.84 21.92
CA SER A 81 -3.28 14.22 22.40
C SER A 81 -4.13 13.74 21.22
N VAL A 82 -5.15 12.94 21.51
CA VAL A 82 -6.19 12.55 20.55
C VAL A 82 -6.97 13.74 19.96
N THR A 83 -6.84 14.93 20.55
CA THR A 83 -7.43 16.19 20.08
C THR A 83 -6.42 17.12 19.39
N GLY A 84 -5.18 16.66 19.16
CA GLY A 84 -4.13 17.44 18.50
C GLY A 84 -3.37 18.40 19.42
N ARG A 85 -3.65 18.43 20.73
CA ARG A 85 -2.90 19.27 21.67
C ARG A 85 -1.49 18.70 21.88
N PRO A 86 -0.41 19.50 21.80
CA PRO A 86 0.93 19.03 22.15
C PRO A 86 0.98 18.46 23.58
N LEU A 87 1.55 17.26 23.73
CA LEU A 87 1.83 16.66 25.04
C LEU A 87 3.17 17.17 25.60
N ALA A 88 4.13 17.34 24.70
CA ALA A 88 5.48 17.81 24.97
C ALA A 88 6.09 18.34 23.66
N PRO A 89 7.04 19.29 23.71
CA PRO A 89 7.85 19.64 22.55
C PRO A 89 8.65 18.42 22.06
N LEU A 90 8.85 18.34 20.75
CA LEU A 90 9.70 17.33 20.14
C LEU A 90 11.16 17.52 20.57
N ASP A 91 11.80 16.44 21.01
CA ASP A 91 13.24 16.42 21.26
C ASP A 91 14.01 16.22 19.95
N THR A 92 14.20 17.31 19.21
CA THR A 92 14.83 17.31 17.89
C THR A 92 16.29 16.90 17.93
N GLU A 93 16.99 17.14 19.05
CA GLU A 93 18.38 16.76 19.23
C GLU A 93 18.52 15.25 19.46
N ALA A 94 17.60 14.62 20.20
CA ALA A 94 17.56 13.17 20.30
C ALA A 94 17.30 12.50 18.95
N VAL A 95 16.42 13.07 18.12
CA VAL A 95 16.15 12.59 16.76
C VAL A 95 17.41 12.68 15.90
N ARG A 96 18.06 13.86 15.87
CA ARG A 96 19.29 14.11 15.12
C ARG A 96 20.39 13.11 15.50
N ARG A 97 20.65 12.96 16.79
CA ARG A 97 21.67 12.05 17.32
C ARG A 97 21.39 10.61 16.94
N PHE A 98 20.15 10.15 17.04
CA PHE A 98 19.78 8.80 16.64
C PHE A 98 19.97 8.59 15.14
N ALA A 99 19.50 9.50 14.30
CA ALA A 99 19.65 9.42 12.85
C ALA A 99 21.13 9.39 12.42
N ALA A 100 21.99 10.22 13.03
CA ALA A 100 23.41 10.27 12.73
C ALA A 100 24.19 9.01 13.15
N THR A 101 23.71 8.29 14.17
CA THR A 101 24.46 7.19 14.81
C THR A 101 23.92 5.79 14.48
N CYS A 102 22.68 5.66 14.01
CA CYS A 102 22.05 4.35 13.79
C CYS A 102 22.64 3.57 12.60
N GLY A 103 23.26 4.26 11.63
CA GLY A 103 23.89 3.62 10.46
C GLY A 103 22.91 2.96 9.48
N LEU A 104 21.61 3.31 9.54
CA LEU A 104 20.56 2.74 8.70
C LEU A 104 19.96 3.81 7.77
N ALA A 105 19.37 3.36 6.65
CA ALA A 105 18.70 4.23 5.67
C ALA A 105 17.18 4.04 5.65
N ASP A 106 16.65 2.97 6.27
CA ASP A 106 15.23 2.67 6.33
C ASP A 106 14.66 3.10 7.67
N PHE A 107 13.80 4.11 7.67
CA PHE A 107 13.24 4.70 8.89
C PHE A 107 11.74 4.45 8.99
N ALA A 108 11.30 4.07 10.18
CA ALA A 108 9.89 4.01 10.55
C ALA A 108 9.62 5.02 11.67
N VAL A 109 8.73 5.98 11.42
CA VAL A 109 8.41 7.04 12.38
C VAL A 109 6.97 6.88 12.82
N THR A 110 6.75 6.88 14.13
CA THR A 110 5.41 6.76 14.71
C THR A 110 5.28 7.72 15.88
N ALA A 111 4.30 8.63 15.83
CA ALA A 111 4.02 9.54 16.93
C ALA A 111 2.67 9.27 17.60
N THR A 112 2.64 9.44 18.91
CA THR A 112 1.38 9.51 19.67
C THR A 112 0.54 10.68 19.15
N GLY A 113 -0.74 10.41 18.85
CA GLY A 113 -1.66 11.41 18.31
C GLY A 113 -1.47 11.76 16.84
N SER A 114 -0.55 11.11 16.12
CA SER A 114 -0.25 11.44 14.72
C SER A 114 -1.42 11.34 13.73
N PRO A 115 -2.42 10.45 13.89
CA PRO A 115 -3.59 10.45 13.01
C PRO A 115 -4.42 11.74 13.09
N MET A 116 -4.28 12.50 14.18
CA MET A 116 -4.92 13.81 14.36
C MET A 116 -4.01 14.95 13.93
N LEU A 117 -2.73 14.91 14.30
CA LEU A 117 -1.76 15.94 13.97
C LEU A 117 -0.39 15.32 13.65
N ALA A 118 -0.01 15.37 12.37
CA ALA A 118 1.17 14.73 11.83
C ALA A 118 2.48 15.51 12.06
N ASP A 119 2.42 16.73 12.61
CA ASP A 119 3.53 17.69 12.68
C ASP A 119 4.83 17.08 13.21
N HIS A 120 4.79 16.34 14.32
CA HIS A 120 6.00 15.71 14.86
C HIS A 120 6.54 14.58 13.97
N GLU A 121 5.69 13.83 13.26
CA GLU A 121 6.18 12.83 12.31
C GLU A 121 6.86 13.50 11.11
N LEU A 122 6.28 14.60 10.62
CA LEU A 122 6.83 15.40 9.52
C LEU A 122 8.13 16.11 9.91
N GLU A 123 8.21 16.64 11.13
CA GLU A 123 9.42 17.27 11.66
C GLU A 123 10.55 16.26 11.87
N VAL A 124 10.23 15.07 12.41
CA VAL A 124 11.20 13.96 12.48
C VAL A 124 11.66 13.57 11.08
N ALA A 125 10.77 13.47 10.10
CA ALA A 125 11.14 13.15 8.73
C ALA A 125 12.09 14.20 8.13
N ALA A 126 11.82 15.48 8.36
CA ALA A 126 12.69 16.56 7.90
C ALA A 126 14.09 16.48 8.52
N ILE A 127 14.19 16.19 9.82
CA ILE A 127 15.48 16.01 10.51
C ILE A 127 16.20 14.79 9.95
N VAL A 128 15.52 13.64 9.84
CA VAL A 128 16.11 12.41 9.31
C VAL A 128 16.61 12.60 7.88
N ALA A 129 15.84 13.27 7.02
CA ALA A 129 16.24 13.55 5.64
C ALA A 129 17.45 14.51 5.54
N ALA A 130 17.60 15.43 6.49
CA ALA A 130 18.76 16.31 6.55
C ALA A 130 20.04 15.57 7.01
N GLU A 131 19.92 14.68 7.99
CA GLU A 131 21.05 13.90 8.52
C GLU A 131 21.43 12.71 7.64
N VAL A 132 20.43 12.09 6.97
CA VAL A 132 20.58 10.93 6.11
C VAL A 132 19.90 11.22 4.77
N PRO A 133 20.60 11.84 3.80
CA PRO A 133 20.01 12.28 2.52
C PRO A 133 19.35 11.17 1.69
N GLN A 134 19.81 9.93 1.85
CA GLN A 134 19.27 8.74 1.17
C GLN A 134 18.15 8.02 1.97
N ALA A 135 17.68 8.61 3.07
CA ALA A 135 16.70 7.97 3.93
C ALA A 135 15.39 7.67 3.19
N ARG A 136 14.88 6.45 3.39
CA ARG A 136 13.51 6.06 3.04
C ARG A 136 12.69 6.06 4.32
N ILE A 137 11.70 6.95 4.38
CA ILE A 137 10.98 7.26 5.62
C ILE A 137 9.52 6.85 5.47
N THR A 138 9.08 5.93 6.34
CA THR A 138 7.68 5.54 6.48
C THR A 138 7.06 6.27 7.65
N LEU A 139 5.96 6.99 7.40
CA LEU A 139 5.24 7.76 8.39
C LEU A 139 3.91 7.07 8.73
N SER A 140 3.66 6.93 10.03
CA SER A 140 2.52 6.15 10.51
C SER A 140 1.18 6.90 10.41
N TYR A 141 1.19 8.24 10.40
CA TYR A 141 -0.04 9.04 10.38
C TYR A 141 -0.93 8.74 9.17
N GLU A 142 -0.35 8.20 8.10
CA GLU A 142 -1.04 7.86 6.85
C GLU A 142 -1.89 6.58 6.92
N PHE A 143 -1.73 5.76 7.96
CA PHE A 143 -2.45 4.49 8.09
C PHE A 143 -3.89 4.64 8.60
N GLY A 144 -4.24 5.79 9.19
CA GLY A 144 -5.62 6.16 9.46
C GLY A 144 -6.30 5.58 10.71
N TYR A 145 -5.69 4.60 11.39
CA TYR A 145 -6.26 3.98 12.60
C TYR A 145 -5.57 4.42 13.92
N PRO A 146 -6.31 4.49 15.06
CA PRO A 146 -5.85 5.15 16.29
C PRO A 146 -4.76 4.39 17.06
N GLY A 147 -4.63 3.09 16.87
CA GLY A 147 -3.75 2.22 17.66
C GLY A 147 -2.26 2.53 17.44
N LEU A 148 -1.55 2.95 18.49
CA LEU A 148 -0.13 3.29 18.41
C LEU A 148 0.74 2.09 18.05
N ARG A 149 0.41 0.90 18.60
CA ARG A 149 1.23 -0.30 18.49
C ARG A 149 1.08 -0.94 17.12
N GLU A 150 -0.14 -0.98 16.64
CA GLU A 150 -0.51 -1.43 15.30
C GLU A 150 0.17 -0.55 14.26
N ARG A 151 0.09 0.79 14.43
CA ARG A 151 0.71 1.74 13.51
C ARG A 151 2.22 1.59 13.48
N GLU A 152 2.83 1.41 14.64
CA GLU A 152 4.27 1.22 14.71
C GLU A 152 4.71 -0.08 14.05
N ALA A 153 4.00 -1.19 14.30
CA ALA A 153 4.30 -2.47 13.67
C ALA A 153 4.19 -2.40 12.14
N ASP A 154 3.13 -1.75 11.62
CA ASP A 154 2.95 -1.56 10.19
C ASP A 154 3.98 -0.58 9.60
N ALA A 155 4.37 0.47 10.32
CA ALA A 155 5.41 1.41 9.87
C ALA A 155 6.75 0.70 9.73
N ILE A 156 7.14 -0.08 10.74
CA ILE A 156 8.37 -0.88 10.75
C ILE A 156 8.36 -1.89 9.59
N ARG A 157 7.26 -2.63 9.42
CA ARG A 157 7.17 -3.64 8.36
C ARG A 157 7.18 -3.03 6.96
N ASN A 158 6.48 -1.91 6.75
CA ASN A 158 6.55 -1.19 5.47
C ASN A 158 7.96 -0.67 5.17
N ALA A 159 8.66 -0.09 6.16
CA ALA A 159 10.04 0.34 6.00
C ALA A 159 10.96 -0.85 5.67
N ALA A 160 10.82 -1.97 6.37
CA ALA A 160 11.64 -3.17 6.16
C ALA A 160 11.48 -3.81 4.78
N LEU A 161 10.27 -3.73 4.20
CA LEU A 161 9.94 -4.25 2.87
C LEU A 161 10.22 -3.25 1.75
N GLY A 162 10.44 -1.97 2.08
CA GLY A 162 10.67 -0.89 1.13
C GLY A 162 11.77 -1.14 0.10
N PRO A 163 12.98 -1.64 0.46
CA PRO A 163 14.05 -1.82 -0.52
C PRO A 163 13.69 -2.89 -1.56
N GLU A 164 13.10 -4.00 -1.11
CA GLU A 164 12.66 -5.06 -2.02
C GLU A 164 11.51 -4.60 -2.92
N ALA A 165 10.55 -3.85 -2.37
CA ALA A 165 9.48 -3.25 -3.16
C ALA A 165 10.02 -2.30 -4.24
N GLY A 166 11.07 -1.54 -3.90
CA GLY A 166 11.82 -0.72 -4.84
C GLY A 166 12.41 -1.57 -5.97
N ARG A 167 13.19 -2.60 -5.60
CA ARG A 167 13.83 -3.52 -6.56
C ARG A 167 12.81 -4.15 -7.50
N ILE A 168 11.72 -4.70 -6.98
CA ILE A 168 10.65 -5.31 -7.77
C ILE A 168 10.07 -4.31 -8.77
N ALA A 169 9.75 -3.09 -8.31
CA ALA A 169 9.19 -2.07 -9.18
C ALA A 169 10.19 -1.59 -10.25
N ASP A 170 11.49 -1.53 -9.93
CA ASP A 170 12.55 -1.19 -10.88
C ASP A 170 12.77 -2.30 -11.92
N ASP A 171 12.71 -3.56 -11.50
CA ASP A 171 12.85 -4.71 -12.40
C ASP A 171 11.69 -4.79 -13.39
N VAL A 172 10.45 -4.59 -12.92
CA VAL A 172 9.28 -4.51 -13.80
C VAL A 172 9.39 -3.35 -14.79
N ALA A 173 9.83 -2.17 -14.33
CA ALA A 173 10.00 -1.01 -15.21
C ALA A 173 11.11 -1.22 -16.26
N ARG A 174 12.17 -1.95 -15.92
CA ARG A 174 13.27 -2.30 -16.83
C ARG A 174 12.82 -3.28 -17.90
N GLU A 175 12.02 -4.28 -17.52
CA GLU A 175 11.52 -5.31 -18.42
C GLU A 175 10.38 -4.81 -19.33
N LEU A 176 9.57 -3.86 -18.85
CA LEU A 176 8.41 -3.30 -19.56
C LEU A 176 8.53 -1.76 -19.67
N PRO A 177 9.52 -1.24 -20.41
CA PRO A 177 9.75 0.20 -20.50
C PRO A 177 8.55 0.92 -21.14
N GLY A 178 8.09 1.99 -20.50
CA GLY A 178 6.97 2.83 -20.95
C GLY A 178 5.58 2.28 -20.61
N VAL A 179 5.48 1.09 -20.00
CA VAL A 179 4.20 0.51 -19.58
C VAL A 179 3.98 0.81 -18.09
N PRO A 180 2.91 1.55 -17.71
CA PRO A 180 2.59 1.82 -16.31
C PRO A 180 2.34 0.53 -15.53
N ALA A 181 3.02 0.36 -14.39
CA ALA A 181 2.90 -0.82 -13.53
C ALA A 181 2.03 -0.54 -12.29
N TYR A 182 1.16 -1.50 -11.98
CA TYR A 182 0.27 -1.52 -10.84
C TYR A 182 0.42 -2.82 -10.06
N PHE A 183 0.24 -2.80 -8.76
CA PHE A 183 0.49 -3.94 -7.88
C PHE A 183 -0.80 -4.40 -7.22
N ALA A 184 -1.02 -5.71 -7.22
CA ALA A 184 -2.17 -6.33 -6.58
C ALA A 184 -2.12 -6.17 -5.07
N ARG A 185 -3.21 -5.71 -4.48
CA ARG A 185 -3.35 -5.58 -3.03
C ARG A 185 -3.84 -6.89 -2.43
N THR A 186 -3.44 -7.14 -1.18
CA THR A 186 -3.94 -8.24 -0.36
C THR A 186 -5.47 -8.21 -0.19
N GLY A 187 -6.05 -7.03 0.00
CA GLY A 187 -7.49 -6.84 0.19
C GLY A 187 -8.32 -6.80 -1.10
N GLY A 188 -7.69 -6.91 -2.27
CA GLY A 188 -8.33 -6.70 -3.56
C GLY A 188 -8.01 -5.33 -4.18
N GLY A 189 -8.20 -5.26 -5.49
CA GLY A 189 -7.83 -4.12 -6.30
C GLY A 189 -6.33 -3.97 -6.56
N LEU A 190 -5.95 -2.80 -7.08
CA LEU A 190 -4.60 -2.46 -7.51
C LEU A 190 -4.14 -1.14 -6.90
N VAL A 191 -2.84 -0.99 -6.65
CA VAL A 191 -2.18 0.29 -6.34
C VAL A 191 -1.11 0.62 -7.39
N SER A 192 -0.73 1.90 -7.50
CA SER A 192 0.36 2.32 -8.37
C SER A 192 1.72 1.83 -7.89
N ALA A 193 2.70 1.74 -8.80
CA ALA A 193 4.10 1.50 -8.43
C ALA A 193 4.64 2.51 -7.40
N HIS A 194 4.21 3.78 -7.48
CA HIS A 194 4.60 4.81 -6.52
C HIS A 194 4.08 4.48 -5.11
N TYR A 195 2.81 4.10 -4.99
CA TYR A 195 2.22 3.72 -3.71
C TYR A 195 2.82 2.43 -3.15
N PHE A 196 3.04 1.43 -4.01
CA PHE A 196 3.67 0.16 -3.63
C PHE A 196 5.05 0.34 -3.01
N ARG A 197 5.89 1.22 -3.56
CA ARG A 197 7.23 1.52 -3.00
C ARG A 197 7.17 2.10 -1.59
N ARG A 198 6.13 2.87 -1.28
CA ARG A 198 5.96 3.54 0.01
C ARG A 198 5.27 2.63 1.04
N PHE A 199 4.30 1.83 0.61
CA PHE A 199 3.48 0.98 1.48
C PHE A 199 3.37 -0.46 0.97
N PRO A 200 4.51 -1.18 0.85
CA PRO A 200 4.54 -2.52 0.26
C PRO A 200 3.71 -3.56 1.02
N LEU A 201 3.49 -3.36 2.32
CA LEU A 201 2.66 -4.26 3.14
C LEU A 201 1.23 -4.39 2.60
N THR A 202 0.70 -3.39 1.89
CA THR A 202 -0.62 -3.48 1.25
C THR A 202 -0.70 -4.57 0.18
N CYS A 203 0.46 -4.98 -0.37
CA CYS A 203 0.63 -5.96 -1.43
C CYS A 203 1.29 -7.27 -0.95
N ASP A 204 1.55 -7.42 0.35
CA ASP A 204 2.28 -8.56 0.93
C ASP A 204 1.75 -9.93 0.48
N ARG A 205 0.41 -10.08 0.44
CA ARG A 205 -0.28 -11.28 -0.07
C ARG A 205 -1.04 -11.00 -1.37
N GLY A 206 -0.56 -10.06 -2.17
CA GLY A 206 -1.17 -9.66 -3.44
C GLY A 206 -1.24 -10.82 -4.44
N ALA A 207 -0.21 -11.68 -4.47
CA ALA A 207 -0.20 -12.90 -5.27
C ALA A 207 -1.26 -13.90 -4.83
N ALA A 208 -1.33 -14.22 -3.54
CA ALA A 208 -2.35 -15.13 -3.01
C ALA A 208 -3.78 -14.60 -3.24
N ALA A 209 -4.01 -13.30 -3.01
CA ALA A 209 -5.30 -12.64 -3.26
C ALA A 209 -5.71 -12.68 -4.74
N SER A 210 -4.74 -12.52 -5.65
CA SER A 210 -4.99 -12.56 -7.09
C SER A 210 -5.09 -13.97 -7.65
N LEU A 211 -4.41 -14.96 -7.03
CA LEU A 211 -4.42 -16.35 -7.46
C LEU A 211 -5.83 -16.94 -7.42
N ALA A 212 -6.54 -16.74 -6.30
CA ALA A 212 -7.92 -17.22 -6.17
C ALA A 212 -8.83 -16.62 -7.26
N ARG A 213 -8.71 -15.31 -7.49
CA ARG A 213 -9.46 -14.60 -8.56
C ARG A 213 -9.10 -15.13 -9.94
N GLY A 214 -7.82 -15.32 -10.23
CA GLY A 214 -7.34 -15.81 -11.51
C GLY A 214 -7.80 -17.24 -11.81
N ARG A 215 -7.68 -18.14 -10.83
CA ARG A 215 -8.16 -19.53 -10.96
C ARG A 215 -9.68 -19.60 -11.19
N ALA A 216 -10.47 -18.77 -10.50
CA ALA A 216 -11.91 -18.69 -10.72
C ALA A 216 -12.25 -18.20 -12.14
N ALA A 217 -11.64 -17.10 -12.59
CA ALA A 217 -11.90 -16.55 -13.92
C ALA A 217 -11.43 -17.46 -15.06
N LEU A 218 -10.33 -18.21 -14.86
CA LEU A 218 -9.90 -19.23 -15.83
C LEU A 218 -10.88 -20.41 -15.88
N ARG A 219 -11.42 -20.83 -14.74
CA ARG A 219 -12.45 -21.89 -14.64
C ARG A 219 -13.70 -21.54 -15.42
N GLU A 220 -14.29 -20.39 -15.11
CA GLU A 220 -15.51 -19.92 -15.79
C GLU A 220 -15.33 -19.86 -17.32
N ARG A 221 -14.15 -19.45 -17.78
CA ARG A 221 -13.83 -19.40 -19.22
C ARG A 221 -13.72 -20.79 -19.84
N ALA A 222 -13.10 -21.75 -19.14
CA ALA A 222 -13.00 -23.13 -19.62
C ALA A 222 -14.40 -23.77 -19.71
N ASP A 223 -15.24 -23.55 -18.70
CA ASP A 223 -16.62 -24.06 -18.66
C ASP A 223 -17.51 -23.45 -19.76
N ALA A 224 -17.32 -22.16 -20.06
CA ALA A 224 -18.02 -21.50 -21.16
C ALA A 224 -17.59 -22.03 -22.54
N ALA A 225 -16.33 -22.43 -22.69
CA ALA A 225 -15.80 -23.00 -23.93
C ALA A 225 -16.24 -24.47 -24.15
N SER A 226 -16.48 -25.24 -23.08
CA SER A 226 -16.91 -26.63 -23.15
C SER A 226 -18.44 -26.82 -23.30
N GLY A 227 -19.22 -25.73 -23.37
CA GLY A 227 -20.65 -25.79 -23.69
C GLY A 227 -21.56 -26.31 -22.56
N GLY A 228 -21.13 -26.22 -21.29
CA GLY A 228 -22.00 -26.45 -20.13
C GLY A 228 -22.35 -27.91 -19.81
N GLY A 229 -21.68 -28.88 -20.43
CA GLY A 229 -21.93 -30.31 -20.20
C GLY A 229 -20.76 -31.03 -19.55
N GLY A 230 -20.75 -31.09 -18.21
CA GLY A 230 -20.28 -32.21 -17.35
C GLY A 230 -18.88 -32.84 -17.50
N ASP A 231 -18.11 -32.52 -18.53
CA ASP A 231 -16.74 -32.97 -18.73
C ASP A 231 -15.84 -31.73 -18.63
N ALA A 232 -15.21 -31.59 -17.45
CA ALA A 232 -14.13 -30.65 -17.26
C ALA A 232 -12.94 -31.11 -18.12
N GLY A 233 -12.89 -30.64 -19.36
CA GLY A 233 -11.76 -30.87 -20.24
C GLY A 233 -10.43 -30.51 -19.55
N PRO A 234 -9.33 -31.19 -19.87
CA PRO A 234 -8.06 -31.00 -19.19
C PRO A 234 -7.50 -29.62 -19.55
N GLY A 235 -7.72 -28.60 -18.72
CA GLY A 235 -7.32 -27.22 -19.10
C GLY A 235 -6.93 -26.27 -17.97
N LEU A 236 -7.14 -26.63 -16.69
CA LEU A 236 -6.85 -25.75 -15.55
C LEU A 236 -5.81 -26.31 -14.60
N ALA A 237 -5.57 -27.62 -14.64
CA ALA A 237 -4.56 -28.28 -13.82
C ALA A 237 -3.13 -27.91 -14.25
N GLU A 238 -2.94 -27.29 -15.43
CA GLU A 238 -1.63 -26.99 -16.02
C GLU A 238 -1.20 -25.52 -15.92
N VAL A 239 -2.06 -24.59 -15.51
CA VAL A 239 -1.67 -23.17 -15.41
C VAL A 239 -0.84 -22.95 -14.13
N PRO A 240 0.43 -22.52 -14.23
CA PRO A 240 1.25 -22.26 -13.05
C PRO A 240 0.62 -21.20 -12.14
N ASP A 241 0.78 -21.32 -10.82
CA ASP A 241 0.18 -20.38 -9.86
C ASP A 241 0.58 -18.93 -10.10
N GLY A 242 1.84 -18.67 -10.46
CA GLY A 242 2.28 -17.33 -10.83
C GLY A 242 1.49 -16.75 -12.02
N VAL A 243 1.25 -17.57 -13.05
CA VAL A 243 0.49 -17.18 -14.26
C VAL A 243 -0.97 -16.92 -13.89
N ALA A 244 -1.58 -17.76 -13.06
CA ALA A 244 -2.94 -17.55 -12.58
C ALA A 244 -3.06 -16.30 -11.70
N ALA A 245 -2.10 -16.04 -10.81
CA ALA A 245 -2.06 -14.85 -9.99
C ALA A 245 -1.88 -13.57 -10.83
N ALA A 246 -0.98 -13.60 -11.82
CA ALA A 246 -0.79 -12.53 -12.78
C ALA A 246 -2.07 -12.23 -13.57
N TYR A 247 -2.77 -13.26 -14.03
CA TYR A 247 -4.06 -13.11 -14.70
C TYR A 247 -5.11 -12.47 -13.77
N GLY A 248 -5.24 -12.95 -12.52
CA GLY A 248 -6.14 -12.36 -11.53
C GLY A 248 -5.79 -10.91 -11.17
N ALA A 249 -4.50 -10.54 -11.18
CA ALA A 249 -4.06 -9.17 -10.99
C ALA A 249 -4.46 -8.29 -12.18
N ALA A 250 -4.33 -8.78 -13.42
CA ALA A 250 -4.72 -8.05 -14.64
C ALA A 250 -6.23 -7.75 -14.68
N LEU A 251 -7.05 -8.66 -14.14
CA LEU A 251 -8.50 -8.45 -13.95
C LEU A 251 -8.83 -7.52 -12.77
N GLY A 252 -7.83 -7.12 -11.99
CA GLY A 252 -7.98 -6.23 -10.85
C GLY A 252 -8.48 -4.83 -11.24
N ARG A 253 -9.42 -4.34 -10.45
CA ARG A 253 -9.94 -2.97 -10.51
C ARG A 253 -9.03 -2.03 -9.72
N PRO A 254 -8.65 -0.84 -10.23
CA PRO A 254 -8.07 0.22 -9.41
C PRO A 254 -8.95 0.56 -8.22
N GLU A 255 -8.37 0.63 -7.02
CA GLU A 255 -9.07 0.92 -5.77
C GLU A 255 -8.17 1.73 -4.85
N ALA A 256 -8.75 2.66 -4.10
CA ALA A 256 -8.08 3.34 -3.01
C ALA A 256 -8.97 3.44 -1.78
N HIS A 257 -8.31 3.34 -0.63
CA HIS A 257 -8.87 3.67 0.66
C HIS A 257 -8.19 4.91 1.25
N VAL A 258 -8.99 5.75 1.89
CA VAL A 258 -8.54 6.84 2.74
C VAL A 258 -9.23 6.65 4.09
N GLU A 259 -8.43 6.53 5.14
CA GLU A 259 -8.93 6.44 6.51
C GLU A 259 -8.21 7.47 7.37
N ARG A 260 -8.95 8.17 8.23
CA ARG A 260 -8.39 9.16 9.16
C ARG A 260 -9.32 9.46 10.33
N ILE A 261 -8.74 9.99 11.40
CA ILE A 261 -9.48 10.56 12.53
C ILE A 261 -9.51 12.06 12.36
N VAL A 262 -10.69 12.65 12.48
CA VAL A 262 -10.91 14.07 12.21
C VAL A 262 -11.71 14.70 13.33
N LEU A 263 -11.40 15.96 13.61
CA LEU A 263 -12.20 16.80 14.48
C LEU A 263 -13.10 17.68 13.62
N ALA A 264 -14.40 17.62 13.87
CA ALA A 264 -15.39 18.45 13.20
C ALA A 264 -16.46 18.93 14.19
N ARG A 265 -16.57 20.25 14.37
CA ARG A 265 -17.56 20.89 15.22
C ARG A 265 -18.78 21.25 14.39
N GLY A 266 -19.70 20.29 14.30
CA GLY A 266 -20.96 20.46 13.58
C GLY A 266 -20.86 20.18 12.08
N ARG A 267 -21.97 20.43 11.38
CA ARG A 267 -22.21 19.89 10.04
C ARG A 267 -21.25 20.44 8.97
N ALA A 268 -21.02 21.75 8.96
CA ALA A 268 -20.22 22.40 7.92
C ALA A 268 -18.75 21.94 7.91
N GLU A 269 -18.16 21.74 9.09
CA GLU A 269 -16.79 21.22 9.22
C GLU A 269 -16.71 19.76 8.80
N LEU A 270 -17.67 18.93 9.23
CA LEU A 270 -17.72 17.53 8.83
C LEU A 270 -17.85 17.39 7.31
N ASP A 271 -18.73 18.17 6.68
CA ASP A 271 -18.90 18.16 5.23
C ASP A 271 -17.63 18.61 4.50
N ARG A 272 -16.83 19.53 5.06
CA ARG A 272 -15.53 19.93 4.49
C ARG A 272 -14.55 18.77 4.52
N VAL A 273 -14.36 18.17 5.68
CA VAL A 273 -13.43 17.05 5.86
C VAL A 273 -13.81 15.84 5.00
N LEU A 274 -15.11 15.58 4.84
CA LEU A 274 -15.60 14.52 3.95
C LEU A 274 -15.30 14.83 2.48
N ARG A 275 -15.39 16.09 2.05
CA ARG A 275 -14.98 16.48 0.69
C ARG A 275 -13.49 16.23 0.48
N ASP A 276 -12.65 16.69 1.40
CA ASP A 276 -11.20 16.52 1.28
C ASP A 276 -10.80 15.03 1.22
N ALA A 277 -11.42 14.18 2.05
CA ALA A 277 -11.19 12.73 2.02
C ALA A 277 -11.69 12.06 0.74
N ARG A 278 -12.80 12.55 0.14
CA ARG A 278 -13.30 12.07 -1.15
C ARG A 278 -12.35 12.44 -2.28
N ASP A 279 -11.93 13.70 -2.36
CA ASP A 279 -11.06 14.20 -3.42
C ASP A 279 -9.71 13.46 -3.41
N GLU A 280 -9.19 13.19 -2.22
CA GLU A 280 -7.99 12.37 -2.06
C GLU A 280 -8.20 10.91 -2.50
N ALA A 281 -9.30 10.28 -2.09
CA ALA A 281 -9.61 8.91 -2.50
C ALA A 281 -9.73 8.78 -4.03
N LEU A 282 -10.42 9.73 -4.68
CA LEU A 282 -10.54 9.78 -6.14
C LEU A 282 -9.17 9.98 -6.82
N THR A 283 -8.34 10.88 -6.29
CA THR A 283 -6.97 11.12 -6.79
C THR A 283 -6.12 9.85 -6.71
N ARG A 284 -6.20 9.12 -5.59
CA ARG A 284 -5.48 7.85 -5.40
C ARG A 284 -5.97 6.76 -6.37
N VAL A 285 -7.28 6.67 -6.63
CA VAL A 285 -7.85 5.73 -7.61
C VAL A 285 -7.36 6.01 -9.03
N VAL A 286 -7.35 7.28 -9.45
CA VAL A 286 -6.80 7.68 -10.75
C VAL A 286 -5.32 7.35 -10.84
N SER A 287 -4.55 7.64 -9.78
CA SER A 287 -3.15 7.29 -9.68
C SER A 287 -2.91 5.77 -9.75
N ALA A 288 -3.87 4.96 -9.28
CA ALA A 288 -3.89 3.50 -9.37
C ALA A 288 -4.37 2.96 -10.73
N GLY A 289 -4.54 3.82 -11.73
CA GLY A 289 -4.77 3.43 -13.12
C GLY A 289 -6.24 3.32 -13.51
N ALA A 290 -7.12 4.02 -12.80
CA ALA A 290 -8.51 4.17 -13.23
C ALA A 290 -8.59 5.05 -14.49
N ALA A 291 -9.53 4.72 -15.37
CA ALA A 291 -9.83 5.54 -16.52
C ALA A 291 -10.32 6.94 -16.07
N PRO A 292 -9.89 8.04 -16.72
CA PRO A 292 -10.49 9.37 -16.62
C PRO A 292 -12.02 9.30 -16.63
N GLY A 293 -12.64 10.01 -15.68
CA GLY A 293 -14.10 10.02 -15.51
C GLY A 293 -14.73 8.74 -14.97
N SER A 294 -13.94 7.68 -14.71
CA SER A 294 -14.48 6.42 -14.15
C SER A 294 -14.32 6.27 -12.64
N ALA A 295 -13.50 7.12 -12.00
CA ALA A 295 -13.30 7.09 -10.56
C ALA A 295 -14.58 7.53 -9.83
N ALA A 296 -15.04 6.73 -8.88
CA ALA A 296 -16.22 6.99 -8.07
C ALA A 296 -16.00 6.51 -6.64
N ILE A 297 -16.75 7.11 -5.72
CA ILE A 297 -16.78 6.67 -4.32
C ILE A 297 -17.67 5.42 -4.23
N ASP A 298 -17.11 4.32 -3.74
CA ASP A 298 -17.86 3.08 -3.48
C ASP A 298 -18.58 3.16 -2.13
N GLU A 299 -17.88 3.62 -1.09
CA GLU A 299 -18.40 3.64 0.28
C GLU A 299 -17.82 4.80 1.09
N ILE A 300 -18.63 5.37 1.99
CA ILE A 300 -18.20 6.30 3.02
C ILE A 300 -18.75 5.83 4.36
N THR A 301 -17.87 5.60 5.31
CA THR A 301 -18.22 5.30 6.70
C THR A 301 -17.77 6.45 7.59
N VAL A 302 -18.68 6.95 8.43
CA VAL A 302 -18.38 7.98 9.43
C VAL A 302 -18.78 7.43 10.80
N ASN A 303 -17.80 7.04 11.59
CA ASN A 303 -18.02 6.47 12.91
C ASN A 303 -17.67 7.52 13.98
N PRO A 304 -18.63 7.97 14.81
CA PRO A 304 -18.31 8.80 15.95
C PRO A 304 -17.44 8.02 16.94
N LEU A 305 -16.42 8.68 17.47
CA LEU A 305 -15.57 8.10 18.52
C LEU A 305 -16.12 8.51 19.88
N SER A 306 -17.28 7.96 20.25
CA SER A 306 -18.08 8.38 21.42
C SER A 306 -17.39 8.22 22.80
N TYR A 307 -16.24 7.54 22.85
CA TYR A 307 -15.40 7.40 24.04
C TYR A 307 -14.27 8.46 24.11
N LEU A 308 -14.22 9.38 23.15
CA LEU A 308 -13.30 10.51 23.07
C LEU A 308 -14.10 11.83 23.12
N PRO A 309 -13.43 12.99 23.27
CA PRO A 309 -14.11 14.29 23.25
C PRO A 309 -15.01 14.49 22.01
N ASP A 310 -16.09 15.24 22.21
CA ASP A 310 -17.10 15.50 21.18
C ASP A 310 -16.51 16.04 19.88
N GLY A 311 -17.11 15.62 18.77
CA GLY A 311 -16.73 16.05 17.42
C GLY A 311 -15.59 15.24 16.78
N LEU A 312 -15.14 14.14 17.41
CA LEU A 312 -14.18 13.21 16.81
C LEU A 312 -14.89 12.12 16.01
N TYR A 313 -14.49 11.99 14.74
CA TYR A 313 -15.01 10.99 13.82
C TYR A 313 -13.87 10.21 13.21
N ARG A 314 -14.08 8.90 13.05
CA ARG A 314 -13.28 8.08 12.15
C ARG A 314 -13.98 8.05 10.80
N VAL A 315 -13.34 8.66 9.80
CA VAL A 315 -13.81 8.72 8.43
C VAL A 315 -13.05 7.70 7.60
N ARG A 316 -13.79 6.83 6.92
CA ARG A 316 -13.27 5.91 5.92
C ARG A 316 -13.96 6.18 4.60
N VAL A 317 -13.18 6.37 3.55
CA VAL A 317 -13.65 6.54 2.17
C VAL A 317 -12.99 5.46 1.32
N THR A 318 -13.80 4.67 0.66
CA THR A 318 -13.36 3.68 -0.34
C THR A 318 -13.81 4.18 -1.71
N ALA A 319 -12.90 4.16 -2.68
CA ALA A 319 -13.17 4.56 -4.05
C ALA A 319 -12.61 3.53 -5.02
N GLY A 320 -13.25 3.41 -6.17
CA GLY A 320 -12.89 2.49 -7.23
C GLY A 320 -13.10 3.13 -8.60
N GLY A 321 -12.55 2.51 -9.64
CA GLY A 321 -12.76 2.99 -11.00
C GLY A 321 -12.55 1.89 -12.03
N ARG A 322 -13.05 2.09 -13.25
CA ARG A 322 -12.79 1.12 -14.32
C ARG A 322 -11.31 1.20 -14.71
N PRO A 323 -10.64 0.08 -14.97
CA PRO A 323 -9.26 0.10 -15.43
C PRO A 323 -9.12 0.87 -16.76
N TRP A 324 -8.08 1.68 -16.91
CA TRP A 324 -7.77 2.36 -18.16
C TRP A 324 -7.38 1.35 -19.25
N ALA A 325 -8.17 1.29 -20.33
CA ALA A 325 -7.98 0.34 -21.43
C ALA A 325 -7.07 0.86 -22.55
N GLY A 326 -6.71 2.15 -22.52
CA GLY A 326 -6.24 2.88 -23.70
C GLY A 326 -7.40 3.53 -24.43
#